data_AF-A0A934ZTB4-F1
#
_entry.id   AF-A0A934ZTB4-F1
#
_cell.length_a   1.000
_cell.length_b   1.000
_cell.length_c   1.000
_cell.angle_alpha   90.00
_cell.angle_beta   90.00
_cell.angle_gamma   90.00
#
_symmetry.space_group_name_H-M   'P 1'
#
loop_
_entity.id
_entity.type
_entity.pdbx_description
1 polymer ?
#
loop_
_entity_poly.entity_id
_entity_poly.type
_entity_poly.pdbx_seq_one_letter_code
_entity_poly.pdbx_strand_id
1 'polypeptide(L)'
;MSLSRVFSAGAYLGPGNELVISFSGTLPGATDLLWRNIPAGLGLPNAQVRQAIEFVSDVMAAAPVGAQIQFTGHSLGGGLASLMRVFFDRPAVTFDMAPFELAAKESFGSCAFRSEY
;
A
#
# COMPACT_ATOMS: atom_id res chain seq x y z
N MET A 1 2.63 -5.57 24.08
CA MET A 1 3.61 -4.54 23.70
C MET A 1 3.03 -3.78 22.50
N SER A 2 2.61 -2.53 22.67
CA SER A 2 2.08 -1.71 21.57
C SER A 2 3.26 -1.04 20.87
N LEU A 3 3.70 -1.60 19.74
CA LEU A 3 4.62 -0.90 18.85
C LEU A 3 3.85 0.26 18.24
N SER A 4 4.33 1.49 18.42
CA SER A 4 3.77 2.65 17.73
C SER A 4 3.92 2.44 16.23
N ARG A 5 2.81 2.16 15.54
CA ARG A 5 2.79 2.04 14.09
C ARG A 5 2.99 3.41 13.47
N VAL A 6 3.85 3.49 12.45
CA VAL A 6 4.14 4.75 11.74
C VAL A 6 3.02 5.11 10.74
N PHE A 7 1.97 4.30 10.69
CA PHE A 7 0.72 4.49 9.96
C PHE A 7 -0.46 4.02 10.82
N SER A 8 -1.68 4.39 10.45
CA SER A 8 -2.90 3.84 11.04
C SER A 8 -3.54 2.84 10.10
N ALA A 9 -4.03 1.72 10.61
CA ALA A 9 -4.75 0.72 9.83
C ALA A 9 -5.83 0.03 10.68
N GLY A 10 -6.84 -0.52 10.00
CA GLY A 10 -7.94 -1.24 10.60
C GLY A 10 -8.38 -2.41 9.73
N ALA A 11 -8.96 -3.43 10.36
CA ALA A 11 -9.56 -4.58 9.69
C ALA A 11 -11.06 -4.64 10.04
N TYR A 12 -11.89 -4.81 9.02
CA TYR A 12 -13.34 -4.75 9.14
C TYR A 12 -13.94 -6.00 8.50
N LEU A 13 -14.64 -6.79 9.32
CA LEU A 13 -15.35 -7.99 8.85
C LEU A 13 -16.80 -7.63 8.56
N GLY A 14 -17.21 -7.79 7.30
CA GLY A 14 -18.58 -7.65 6.85
C GLY A 14 -19.43 -8.91 7.10
N PRO A 15 -20.76 -8.79 7.01
CA PRO A 15 -21.69 -9.90 7.24
C PRO A 15 -21.55 -11.05 6.23
N GLY A 16 -21.01 -10.79 5.03
CA GLY A 16 -20.75 -11.78 3.99
C GLY A 16 -19.41 -12.53 4.12
N ASN A 17 -18.74 -12.46 5.29
CA ASN A 17 -17.39 -12.98 5.51
C ASN A 17 -16.32 -12.26 4.67
N GLU A 18 -16.58 -11.02 4.28
CA GLU A 18 -15.63 -10.14 3.59
C GLU A 18 -14.78 -9.37 4.60
N LEU A 19 -13.46 -9.53 4.52
CA LEU A 19 -12.51 -8.91 5.43
C LEU A 19 -11.77 -7.79 4.69
N VAL A 20 -12.14 -6.55 4.98
CA VAL A 20 -11.52 -5.36 4.40
C VAL A 20 -10.44 -4.84 5.33
N ILE A 21 -9.20 -4.82 4.87
CA ILE A 21 -8.06 -4.26 5.60
C ILE A 21 -7.74 -2.89 5.00
N SER A 22 -7.96 -1.84 5.78
CA SER A 22 -7.81 -0.45 5.38
C SER A 22 -6.56 0.18 5.97
N PHE A 23 -5.79 0.85 5.14
CA PHE A 23 -4.62 1.63 5.53
C PHE A 23 -4.91 3.13 5.38
N SER A 24 -4.76 3.85 6.49
CA SER A 24 -4.79 5.31 6.49
C SER A 24 -3.40 5.87 6.20
N GLY A 25 -3.34 7.00 5.50
CA GLY A 25 -2.11 7.75 5.30
C GLY A 25 -1.52 8.30 6.62
N THR A 26 -0.37 8.98 6.52
CA THR A 26 0.34 9.52 7.69
C THR A 26 -0.49 10.59 8.43
N LEU A 27 -0.26 10.69 9.74
CA LEU A 27 -0.87 11.66 10.66
C LEU A 27 -0.89 13.11 10.12
N PRO A 28 -1.91 13.91 10.50
CA PRO A 28 -2.02 15.32 10.09
C PRO A 28 -0.76 16.10 10.48
N GLY A 29 -0.12 16.74 9.49
CA GLY A 29 1.15 17.47 9.61
C GLY A 29 2.29 16.92 8.75
N ALA A 30 2.24 15.65 8.34
CA ALA A 30 3.22 15.02 7.45
C ALA A 30 2.74 14.90 5.99
N THR A 31 1.45 15.17 5.76
CA THR A 31 0.77 14.99 4.46
C THR A 31 1.34 15.87 3.37
N ASP A 32 1.64 17.15 3.65
CA ASP A 32 2.15 18.07 2.61
C ASP A 32 3.61 17.79 2.24
N LEU A 33 4.42 17.31 3.19
CA LEU A 33 5.85 17.05 2.96
C LEU A 33 6.11 15.67 2.33
N LEU A 34 5.42 14.60 2.75
CA LEU A 34 5.59 13.29 2.10
C LEU A 34 4.98 13.25 0.71
N TRP A 35 3.85 13.94 0.47
CA TRP A 35 3.29 13.94 -0.88
C TRP A 35 4.10 14.74 -1.88
N ARG A 36 4.63 15.90 -1.46
CA ARG A 36 5.43 16.76 -2.33
C ARG A 36 6.87 16.28 -2.51
N ASN A 37 7.43 15.53 -1.55
CA ASN A 37 8.85 15.17 -1.54
C ASN A 37 9.15 13.68 -1.59
N ILE A 38 8.18 12.78 -1.78
CA ILE A 38 8.52 11.42 -2.24
C ILE A 38 8.68 11.51 -3.76
N PRO A 39 9.91 11.49 -4.31
CA PRO A 39 10.10 11.26 -5.73
C PRO A 39 9.39 9.96 -6.06
N ALA A 40 8.63 9.94 -7.16
CA ALA A 40 7.84 8.79 -7.58
C ALA A 40 8.64 7.45 -7.58
N GLY A 41 9.98 7.50 -7.69
CA GLY A 41 10.87 6.34 -7.64
C GLY A 41 11.47 5.94 -6.29
N LEU A 42 11.30 6.69 -5.18
CA LEU A 42 11.94 6.31 -3.89
C LEU A 42 11.14 5.27 -3.08
N GLY A 43 9.90 4.99 -3.47
CA GLY A 43 9.08 3.97 -2.80
C GLY A 43 8.72 4.32 -1.35
N LEU A 44 8.19 3.32 -0.64
CA LEU A 44 7.76 3.46 0.76
C LEU A 44 8.91 3.11 1.72
N PRO A 45 9.05 3.80 2.86
CA PRO A 45 10.06 3.45 3.87
C PRO A 45 9.95 1.98 4.33
N ASN A 46 11.09 1.28 4.42
CA ASN A 46 11.17 -0.14 4.78
C ASN A 46 10.45 -0.47 6.10
N ALA A 47 10.47 0.42 7.08
CA ALA A 47 9.80 0.20 8.37
C ALA A 47 8.26 0.21 8.25
N GLN A 48 7.69 1.06 7.38
CA GLN A 48 6.24 1.11 7.14
C GLN A 48 5.77 -0.16 6.43
N VAL A 49 6.52 -0.61 5.42
CA VAL A 49 6.20 -1.84 4.69
C VAL A 49 6.27 -3.06 5.63
N ARG A 50 7.33 -3.19 6.44
CA ARG A 50 7.45 -4.30 7.39
C ARG A 50 6.32 -4.34 8.40
N GLN A 51 5.99 -3.20 9.02
CA GLN A 51 4.89 -3.12 9.98
C GLN A 51 3.51 -3.40 9.33
N ALA A 52 3.33 -3.07 8.05
CA ALA A 52 2.12 -3.43 7.31
C ALA A 52 2.04 -4.94 7.05
N ILE A 53 3.14 -5.58 6.67
CA ILE A 53 3.21 -7.04 6.50
C ILE A 53 2.89 -7.75 7.81
N GLU A 54 3.50 -7.32 8.93
CA GLU A 54 3.23 -7.88 10.26
C GLU A 54 1.75 -7.75 10.62
N PHE A 55 1.17 -6.55 10.48
CA PHE A 55 -0.25 -6.32 10.76
C PHE A 55 -1.19 -7.17 9.89
N VAL A 56 -0.93 -7.27 8.58
CA VAL A 56 -1.75 -8.09 7.68
C VAL A 56 -1.62 -9.56 8.04
N SER A 57 -0.41 -10.04 8.35
CA SER A 57 -0.19 -11.42 8.75
C SER A 57 -0.98 -11.77 10.01
N ASP A 58 -0.96 -10.88 11.01
CA ASP A 58 -1.72 -11.06 12.26
C ASP A 58 -3.24 -11.09 11.99
N VAL A 59 -3.74 -10.18 11.15
CA VAL A 59 -5.16 -10.12 10.79
C VAL A 59 -5.59 -11.36 10.01
N MET A 60 -4.78 -11.82 9.05
CA MET A 60 -5.06 -13.02 8.26
C MET A 60 -5.02 -14.29 9.12
N ALA A 61 -4.12 -14.37 10.11
CA ALA A 61 -4.06 -15.48 11.05
C ALA A 61 -5.29 -15.55 11.97
N ALA A 62 -5.88 -14.39 12.29
CA ALA A 62 -7.11 -14.28 13.09
C ALA A 62 -8.40 -14.30 12.25
N ALA A 63 -8.30 -14.36 10.92
CA ALA A 63 -9.45 -14.28 10.04
C ALA A 63 -10.32 -15.55 10.11
N PRO A 64 -11.65 -15.43 9.97
CA PRO A 64 -12.51 -16.59 9.81
C PRO A 64 -12.12 -17.44 8.61
N VAL A 65 -12.35 -18.75 8.70
CA VAL A 65 -12.11 -19.68 7.60
C VAL A 65 -12.93 -19.25 6.37
N GLY A 66 -12.27 -19.14 5.21
CA GLY A 66 -12.90 -18.76 3.95
C GLY A 66 -13.21 -17.27 3.81
N ALA A 67 -12.68 -16.40 4.69
CA ALA A 67 -12.89 -14.96 4.58
C ALA A 67 -12.36 -14.40 3.24
N GLN A 68 -13.16 -13.55 2.61
CA GLN A 68 -12.82 -12.84 1.37
C GLN A 68 -12.00 -11.60 1.72
N ILE A 69 -10.68 -11.74 1.70
CA ILE A 69 -9.77 -10.69 2.15
C ILE A 69 -9.47 -9.72 1.01
N GLN A 70 -9.61 -8.42 1.27
CA GLN A 70 -9.24 -7.35 0.34
C GLN A 70 -8.58 -6.18 1.06
N PHE A 71 -7.75 -5.44 0.33
CA PHE A 71 -7.04 -4.27 0.84
C PHE A 71 -7.66 -2.97 0.32
N THR A 72 -7.57 -1.91 1.11
CA THR A 72 -7.93 -0.57 0.62
C THR A 72 -7.12 0.52 1.30
N GLY A 73 -7.10 1.69 0.67
CA GLY A 73 -6.45 2.86 1.24
C GLY A 73 -6.47 4.06 0.30
N HIS A 74 -6.32 5.23 0.89
CA HIS A 74 -6.14 6.50 0.18
C HIS A 74 -4.68 6.93 0.25
N SER A 75 -4.18 7.57 -0.81
CA SER A 75 -2.85 8.19 -0.83
C SER A 75 -1.71 7.20 -0.48
N LEU A 76 -0.90 7.46 0.55
CA LEU A 76 0.14 6.57 1.06
C LEU A 76 -0.43 5.21 1.47
N GLY A 77 -1.62 5.22 2.08
CA GLY A 77 -2.35 4.00 2.42
C GLY A 77 -2.75 3.19 1.18
N GLY A 78 -3.03 3.86 0.07
CA GLY A 78 -3.24 3.21 -1.23
C GLY A 78 -1.96 2.53 -1.76
N GLY A 79 -0.80 3.16 -1.56
CA GLY A 79 0.51 2.55 -1.86
C GLY A 79 0.76 1.28 -1.02
N LEU A 80 0.51 1.34 0.30
CA LEU A 80 0.62 0.18 1.18
C LEU A 80 -0.36 -0.93 0.77
N ALA A 81 -1.64 -0.60 0.52
CA ALA A 81 -2.63 -1.56 0.05
C ALA A 81 -2.21 -2.24 -1.27
N SER A 82 -1.60 -1.48 -2.18
CA SER A 82 -1.10 -2.01 -3.46
C SER A 82 0.09 -2.94 -3.28
N LEU A 83 1.00 -2.65 -2.34
CA LEU A 83 2.08 -3.58 -2.00
C LEU A 83 1.54 -4.86 -1.34
N MET A 84 0.57 -4.74 -0.43
CA MET A 84 0.01 -5.91 0.26
C MET A 84 -0.73 -6.83 -0.72
N ARG A 85 -1.37 -6.27 -1.76
CA ARG A 85 -1.89 -7.06 -2.89
C ARG A 85 -0.84 -7.96 -3.51
N VAL A 86 0.38 -7.45 -3.72
CA VAL A 86 1.48 -8.23 -4.31
C VAL A 86 2.00 -9.29 -3.33
N PHE A 87 2.19 -8.94 -2.05
CA PHE A 87 2.73 -9.86 -1.05
C PHE A 87 1.79 -11.02 -0.71
N PHE A 88 0.49 -10.76 -0.62
CA PHE A 88 -0.49 -11.72 -0.10
C PHE A 88 -1.44 -12.26 -1.18
N ASP A 89 -1.30 -11.81 -2.42
CA ASP A 89 -2.12 -12.22 -3.55
C ASP A 89 -3.63 -12.08 -3.27
N ARG A 90 -4.02 -10.86 -2.86
CA ARG A 90 -5.42 -10.49 -2.56
C ARG A 90 -5.77 -9.15 -3.21
N PRO A 91 -7.02 -8.94 -3.64
CA PRO A 91 -7.41 -7.72 -4.33
C PRO A 91 -7.18 -6.46 -3.49
N ALA A 92 -6.92 -5.33 -4.15
CA ALA A 92 -6.83 -4.02 -3.52
C ALA A 92 -7.63 -2.97 -4.30
N VAL A 93 -8.38 -2.13 -3.58
CA VAL A 93 -9.06 -0.96 -4.12
C VAL A 93 -8.45 0.29 -3.52
N THR A 94 -7.81 1.11 -4.34
CA THR A 94 -7.06 2.28 -3.90
C THR A 94 -7.65 3.57 -4.47
N PHE A 95 -7.42 4.68 -3.77
CA PHE A 95 -7.93 6.00 -4.15
C PHE A 95 -6.80 7.01 -4.08
N ASP A 96 -6.64 7.81 -5.15
CA ASP A 96 -5.65 8.91 -5.24
C ASP A 96 -4.25 8.51 -4.74
N MET A 97 -3.80 7.34 -5.19
CA MET A 97 -2.50 6.79 -4.80
C MET A 97 -1.37 7.51 -5.53
N ALA A 98 -0.16 7.44 -4.97
CA ALA A 98 1.05 8.05 -5.53
C ALA A 98 1.18 7.67 -7.00
N PRO A 99 1.65 8.56 -7.88
CA PRO A 99 1.82 8.23 -9.28
C PRO A 99 2.95 7.21 -9.45
N PHE A 100 2.61 5.91 -9.42
CA PHE A 100 3.47 4.82 -9.88
C PHE A 100 3.70 4.90 -11.41
N GLU A 101 2.90 5.70 -12.13
CA GLU A 101 3.07 5.96 -13.56
C GLU A 101 4.41 6.63 -13.89
N LEU A 102 4.88 7.59 -13.07
CA LEU A 102 6.20 8.19 -13.28
C LEU A 102 7.32 7.20 -12.96
N ALA A 103 7.20 6.43 -11.88
CA ALA A 103 8.17 5.39 -11.52
C ALA A 103 8.31 4.31 -12.61
N ALA A 104 7.20 3.92 -13.21
CA ALA A 104 7.16 2.99 -14.32
C ALA A 104 7.79 3.59 -15.59
N LYS A 105 7.52 4.86 -15.91
CA LYS A 105 8.12 5.55 -17.07
C LYS A 105 9.64 5.74 -16.93
N GLU A 106 10.13 6.09 -15.73
CA GLU A 106 11.57 6.21 -15.43
C GLU A 106 12.31 4.87 -15.56
N SER A 107 11.66 3.75 -15.22
CA SER A 107 12.25 2.40 -15.31
C SER A 107 12.51 1.93 -16.76
N PHE A 108 11.89 2.56 -17.76
CA PHE A 108 12.11 2.28 -19.19
C PHE A 108 12.81 3.43 -19.95
N GLY A 109 13.30 4.45 -19.23
CA GLY A 109 13.81 5.70 -19.79
C GLY A 109 15.21 5.67 -20.45
N SER A 110 15.88 4.52 -20.61
CA SER A 110 17.21 4.47 -21.26
C SER A 110 17.40 3.43 -22.35
N CYS A 111 16.40 2.59 -22.67
CA CYS A 111 16.48 1.81 -23.90
C CYS A 111 15.90 2.64 -25.05
N ALA A 112 16.67 3.61 -25.51
CA ALA A 112 16.43 4.27 -26.78
C ALA A 112 16.51 3.20 -27.89
N PHE A 113 15.34 2.72 -28.33
CA PHE A 113 15.23 2.00 -29.59
C PHE A 113 15.56 3.01 -30.70
N ARG A 114 16.84 3.03 -31.09
CA ARG A 114 17.31 3.73 -32.28
C ARG A 114 16.67 3.07 -33.48
N SER A 115 15.55 3.61 -33.95
CA SER A 115 15.04 3.33 -35.27
C SER A 115 15.85 4.17 -36.26
N GLU A 116 16.85 3.56 -36.87
CA GLU A 116 17.30 4.01 -38.19
C GLU A 116 16.19 3.67 -39.17
N TYR A 117 15.54 4.70 -39.73
CA TYR A 117 15.10 4.82 -41.12
C TYR A 117 14.73 6.26 -41.41
#